data_AF-A0A7S1VRW9-F1
#
_entry.id   AF-A0A7S1VRW9-F1
#
_cell.length_a   1.000
_cell.length_b   1.000
_cell.length_c   1.000
_cell.angle_alpha   90.00
_cell.angle_beta   90.00
_cell.angle_gamma   90.00
#
_symmetry.space_group_name_H-M   'P 1'
#
loop_
_entity.id
_entity.type
_entity.pdbx_description
1 polymer ?
#
loop_
_entity_poly.entity_id
_entity_poly.type
_entity_poly.pdbx_seq_one_letter_code
_entity_poly.pdbx_strand_id
1 'polypeptide(L)'
;DPKLSIDHLVYVVPDLSQAMDDLEQMTGIRPAMGGRHVKLGTHNAFLGLGGGSFLELFAPDPEAEVPLQELIGVDGPKPRLSTYCCDAGAIGLDALVERFKRQQQTEGDDDSSPSSQLLPTSVESGSRTNEADGRLISWRIAVDKHSVPSE
;
A
#
# COMPACT_ATOMS: atom_id res chain seq x y z
N ASP A 1 5.86 -24.74 -1.45
CA ASP A 1 4.89 -23.70 -1.09
C ASP A 1 5.09 -22.43 -1.90
N PRO A 2 4.05 -21.92 -2.56
CA PRO A 2 4.10 -20.61 -3.20
C PRO A 2 4.50 -19.54 -2.17
N LYS A 3 5.44 -18.67 -2.55
CA LYS A 3 5.90 -17.55 -1.74
C LYS A 3 5.13 -16.29 -2.12
N LEU A 4 4.90 -15.40 -1.16
CA LEU A 4 4.48 -14.03 -1.46
C LEU A 4 5.61 -13.30 -2.18
N SER A 5 5.27 -12.58 -3.24
CA SER A 5 6.17 -11.64 -3.92
C SER A 5 5.78 -10.21 -3.62
N ILE A 6 6.75 -9.31 -3.52
CA ILE A 6 6.48 -7.87 -3.43
C ILE A 6 5.87 -7.41 -4.75
N ASP A 7 4.70 -6.78 -4.68
CA ASP A 7 4.06 -6.13 -5.81
C ASP A 7 4.60 -4.70 -5.93
N HIS A 8 4.43 -3.89 -4.89
CA HIS A 8 4.95 -2.53 -4.88
C HIS A 8 5.29 -2.01 -3.49
N LEU A 9 6.08 -0.94 -3.50
CA LEU A 9 6.38 -0.11 -2.34
C LEU A 9 5.59 1.19 -2.47
N VAL A 10 4.99 1.66 -1.36
CA VAL A 10 4.22 2.91 -1.33
C VAL A 10 5.07 4.02 -0.72
N TYR A 11 5.42 5.00 -1.53
CA TYR A 11 6.14 6.20 -1.15
C TYR A 11 5.18 7.39 -1.09
N VAL A 12 4.81 7.78 0.12
CA VAL A 12 3.93 8.92 0.34
C VAL A 12 4.73 10.20 0.17
N VAL A 13 4.17 11.16 -0.58
CA VAL A 13 4.76 12.47 -0.85
C VAL A 13 3.70 13.57 -0.76
N PRO A 14 4.07 14.80 -0.33
CA PRO A 14 3.10 15.89 -0.19
C PRO A 14 2.70 16.51 -1.54
N ASP A 15 3.57 16.45 -2.54
CA ASP A 15 3.34 16.94 -3.89
C ASP A 15 3.88 15.94 -4.90
N LEU A 16 3.01 15.42 -5.78
CA LEU A 16 3.38 14.38 -6.73
C LEU A 16 4.32 14.89 -7.81
N SER A 17 4.10 16.12 -8.32
CA SER A 17 4.91 16.67 -9.41
C SER A 17 6.34 16.90 -8.96
N GLN A 18 6.52 17.53 -7.79
CA GLN A 18 7.83 17.77 -7.22
C GLN A 18 8.57 16.45 -6.94
N ALA A 19 7.87 15.45 -6.38
CA ALA A 19 8.48 14.15 -6.13
C ALA A 19 8.91 13.41 -7.41
N MET A 20 8.14 13.56 -8.49
CA MET A 20 8.51 13.00 -9.79
C MET A 20 9.76 13.66 -10.36
N ASP A 21 9.86 14.99 -10.28
CA ASP A 21 11.02 15.75 -10.73
C ASP A 21 12.27 15.41 -9.90
N ASP A 22 12.13 15.30 -8.58
CA ASP A 22 13.21 14.92 -7.67
C ASP A 22 13.74 13.51 -7.99
N LEU A 23 12.85 12.54 -8.21
CA LEU A 23 13.24 11.17 -8.58
C LEU A 23 13.89 11.11 -9.96
N GLU A 24 13.38 11.86 -10.94
CA GLU A 24 14.00 11.95 -12.27
C GLU A 24 15.42 12.51 -12.15
N GLN A 25 15.62 13.56 -11.36
CA GLN A 25 16.95 14.13 -11.12
C GLN A 25 17.89 13.14 -10.44
N MET A 26 17.41 12.39 -9.44
CA MET A 26 18.23 11.45 -8.68
C MET A 26 18.57 10.17 -9.43
N THR A 27 17.63 9.67 -10.24
CA THR A 27 17.72 8.33 -10.85
C THR A 27 17.94 8.37 -12.37
N GLY A 28 17.69 9.51 -13.01
CA GLY A 28 17.65 9.65 -14.47
C GLY A 28 16.41 9.05 -15.12
N ILE A 29 15.41 8.60 -14.34
CA ILE A 29 14.19 7.97 -14.84
C ILE A 29 12.98 8.72 -14.30
N ARG A 30 12.14 9.23 -15.21
CA ARG A 30 10.89 9.89 -14.84
C ARG A 30 9.81 8.87 -14.48
N PRO A 31 9.15 8.99 -13.30
CA PRO A 31 7.96 8.19 -13.03
C PRO A 31 6.86 8.44 -14.06
N ALA A 32 6.07 7.41 -14.36
CA ALA A 32 4.91 7.54 -15.23
C ALA A 32 3.69 7.94 -14.39
N MET A 33 2.90 8.91 -14.88
CA MET A 33 1.63 9.25 -14.24
C MET A 33 0.74 8.02 -14.14
N GLY A 34 0.18 7.83 -12.96
CA GLY A 34 -0.83 6.81 -12.70
C GLY A 34 -2.23 7.38 -12.88
N GLY A 35 -3.06 7.24 -11.85
CA GLY A 35 -4.45 7.68 -11.85
C GLY A 35 -4.83 8.42 -10.57
N ARG A 36 -6.11 8.82 -10.52
CA ARG A 36 -6.74 9.47 -9.36
C ARG A 36 -7.61 8.46 -8.62
N HIS A 37 -7.47 8.41 -7.31
CA HIS A 37 -8.32 7.67 -6.39
C HIS A 37 -9.41 8.60 -5.87
N VAL A 38 -10.43 8.87 -6.69
CA VAL A 38 -11.49 9.88 -6.41
C VAL A 38 -12.12 9.73 -5.02
N LYS A 39 -12.35 8.49 -4.55
CA LYS A 39 -12.94 8.24 -3.22
C LYS A 39 -12.01 8.52 -2.04
N LEU A 40 -10.69 8.54 -2.28
CA LEU A 40 -9.67 8.73 -1.26
C LEU A 40 -9.11 10.16 -1.27
N GLY A 41 -9.36 10.93 -2.33
CA GLY A 41 -8.77 12.26 -2.51
C GLY A 41 -7.27 12.22 -2.80
N THR A 42 -6.79 11.16 -3.46
CA THR A 42 -5.36 10.96 -3.74
C THR A 42 -5.11 10.67 -5.21
N HIS A 43 -3.87 10.81 -5.65
CA HIS A 43 -3.41 10.42 -6.97
C HIS A 43 -2.02 9.78 -6.89
N ASN A 44 -1.58 9.13 -7.96
CA ASN A 44 -0.30 8.42 -7.95
C ASN A 44 0.50 8.52 -9.24
N ALA A 45 1.76 8.12 -9.12
CA ALA A 45 2.69 7.87 -10.23
C ALA A 45 3.52 6.60 -9.92
N PHE A 46 4.08 5.99 -10.96
CA PHE A 46 4.78 4.72 -10.86
C PHE A 46 6.20 4.81 -11.39
N LEU A 47 7.14 4.21 -10.66
CA LEU A 47 8.52 3.98 -11.13
C LEU A 47 8.83 2.49 -11.04
N GLY A 48 9.13 1.85 -12.18
CA GLY A 48 9.45 0.43 -12.21
C GLY A 48 10.76 0.11 -11.49
N LEU A 49 10.76 -0.95 -10.65
CA LEU A 49 11.94 -1.44 -9.93
C LEU A 49 12.52 -2.74 -10.54
N GLY A 50 11.89 -3.23 -11.61
CA GLY A 50 12.22 -4.52 -12.23
C GLY A 50 11.54 -5.70 -11.53
N GLY A 51 11.61 -6.88 -12.14
CA GLY A 51 11.01 -8.10 -11.59
C GLY A 51 9.48 -8.08 -11.46
N GLY A 52 8.81 -7.14 -12.14
CA GLY A 52 7.36 -6.93 -12.01
C GLY A 52 6.95 -6.00 -10.87
N SER A 53 7.91 -5.53 -10.05
CA SER A 53 7.62 -4.63 -8.93
C SER A 53 7.84 -3.16 -9.28
N PHE A 54 7.18 -2.27 -8.55
CA PHE A 54 7.29 -0.81 -8.74
C PHE A 54 7.28 -0.02 -7.42
N LEU A 55 7.74 1.22 -7.48
CA LEU A 55 7.54 2.24 -6.47
C LEU A 55 6.32 3.05 -6.87
N GLU A 56 5.29 3.06 -6.02
CA GLU A 56 4.13 3.94 -6.15
C GLU A 56 4.40 5.22 -5.37
N LEU A 57 4.49 6.34 -6.09
CA LEU A 57 4.40 7.66 -5.47
C LEU A 57 2.92 7.93 -5.21
N PHE A 58 2.59 8.24 -3.96
CA PHE A 58 1.21 8.43 -3.53
C PHE A 58 1.07 9.77 -2.83
N ALA A 59 0.19 10.64 -3.33
CA ALA A 59 0.06 12.00 -2.84
C ALA A 59 -1.42 12.42 -2.72
N PRO A 60 -1.73 13.42 -1.87
CA PRO A 60 -3.00 14.12 -1.92
C PRO A 60 -3.25 14.67 -3.32
N ASP A 61 -4.47 14.51 -3.81
CA ASP A 61 -4.87 15.08 -5.09
C ASP A 61 -5.33 16.53 -4.87
N PRO A 62 -4.63 17.53 -5.46
CA PRO A 62 -4.95 18.94 -5.23
C PRO A 62 -6.32 19.35 -5.81
N GLU A 63 -6.88 18.53 -6.70
CA GLU A 63 -8.20 18.73 -7.28
C GLU A 63 -9.27 17.85 -6.62
N ALA A 64 -8.97 17.20 -5.49
CA ALA A 64 -9.96 16.38 -4.78
C ALA A 64 -11.08 17.25 -4.19
N GLU A 65 -12.33 16.88 -4.48
CA GLU A 65 -13.52 17.49 -3.87
C GLU A 65 -13.94 16.79 -2.57
N VAL A 66 -13.25 15.71 -2.20
CA VAL A 66 -13.50 14.94 -0.98
C VAL A 66 -12.40 15.21 0.05
N PRO A 67 -12.72 15.13 1.35
CA PRO A 67 -11.69 15.15 2.38
C PRO A 67 -10.66 14.04 2.16
N LEU A 68 -9.39 14.38 2.32
CA LEU A 68 -8.31 13.41 2.33
C LEU A 68 -8.54 12.39 3.44
N GLN A 69 -8.51 11.11 3.10
CA GLN A 69 -8.57 10.06 4.12
C GLN A 69 -7.18 9.87 4.75
N GLU A 70 -7.12 9.71 6.07
CA GLU A 70 -5.89 9.36 6.81
C GLU A 70 -5.53 7.87 6.59
N LEU A 71 -5.33 7.49 5.33
CA LEU A 71 -4.91 6.16 4.92
C LEU A 71 -3.42 6.19 4.64
N ILE A 72 -2.69 5.16 5.07
CA ILE A 72 -1.23 5.01 4.84
C ILE A 72 -0.43 6.27 5.21
N GLY A 73 -0.98 7.08 6.12
CA GLY A 73 -0.63 8.47 6.44
C GLY A 73 -0.14 9.31 5.26
N VAL A 74 -1.02 9.45 4.28
CA VAL A 74 -0.87 10.34 3.11
C VAL A 74 -0.92 11.82 3.46
N ASP A 75 -1.45 12.16 4.63
CA ASP A 75 -1.56 13.51 5.20
C ASP A 75 -0.24 14.05 5.78
N GLY A 76 0.81 13.22 5.85
CA GLY A 76 2.10 13.59 6.44
C GLY A 76 2.84 14.70 5.66
N PRO A 77 3.52 15.63 6.37
CA PRO A 77 4.14 16.81 5.74
C PRO A 77 5.47 16.51 5.02
N LYS A 78 5.98 15.28 5.12
CA LYS A 78 7.30 14.89 4.59
C LYS A 78 7.20 13.60 3.78
N PRO A 79 8.00 13.48 2.71
CA PRO A 79 8.10 12.24 1.97
C PRO A 79 8.53 11.07 2.85
N ARG A 80 7.90 9.90 2.70
CA ARG A 80 8.23 8.70 3.48
C ARG A 80 7.84 7.41 2.76
N LEU A 81 8.62 6.37 2.97
CA LEU A 81 8.20 5.01 2.63
C LEU A 81 7.14 4.58 3.66
N SER A 82 5.90 4.47 3.24
CA SER A 82 4.77 4.21 4.14
C SER A 82 4.51 2.73 4.33
N THR A 83 4.41 1.98 3.23
CA THR A 83 4.11 0.56 3.28
C THR A 83 4.54 -0.20 2.03
N TYR A 84 4.22 -1.49 1.96
CA TYR A 84 4.44 -2.38 0.83
C TYR A 84 3.20 -3.23 0.59
N CYS A 85 3.02 -3.65 -0.65
CA CYS A 85 1.97 -4.56 -1.08
C CYS A 85 2.59 -5.85 -1.60
N CYS A 86 1.93 -6.98 -1.34
CA CYS A 86 2.35 -8.28 -1.81
C CYS A 86 1.33 -8.87 -2.79
N ASP A 87 1.82 -9.47 -3.88
CA ASP A 87 0.98 -10.28 -4.75
C ASP A 87 0.73 -11.64 -4.09
N ALA A 88 -0.54 -11.91 -3.82
CA ALA A 88 -1.02 -13.16 -3.25
C ALA A 88 -1.63 -14.10 -4.31
N GLY A 89 -1.55 -13.79 -5.60
CA GLY A 89 -2.25 -14.52 -6.67
C GLY A 89 -1.95 -16.01 -6.71
N ALA A 90 -0.71 -16.42 -6.43
CA ALA A 90 -0.32 -17.83 -6.38
C ALA A 90 -0.83 -18.59 -5.14
N ILE A 91 -1.24 -17.89 -4.09
CA ILE A 91 -1.69 -18.46 -2.81
C ILE A 91 -3.21 -18.34 -2.66
N GLY A 92 -3.77 -17.19 -3.04
CA GLY A 92 -5.13 -16.75 -2.72
C GLY A 92 -5.20 -16.03 -1.37
N LEU A 93 -5.99 -14.96 -1.29
CA LEU A 93 -6.14 -14.15 -0.06
C LEU A 93 -6.69 -14.97 1.11
N ASP A 94 -7.70 -15.81 0.87
CA ASP A 94 -8.32 -16.59 1.95
C ASP A 94 -7.36 -17.65 2.51
N ALA A 95 -6.62 -18.33 1.64
CA ALA A 95 -5.61 -19.30 2.07
C ALA A 95 -4.48 -18.62 2.86
N LEU A 96 -4.11 -17.39 2.48
CA LEU A 96 -3.13 -16.58 3.20
C LEU A 96 -3.64 -16.18 4.59
N VAL A 97 -4.89 -15.72 4.70
CA VAL A 97 -5.52 -15.39 5.99
C VAL A 97 -5.58 -16.60 6.91
N GLU A 98 -6.01 -17.76 6.41
CA GLU A 98 -6.05 -18.99 7.20
C GLU A 98 -4.67 -19.46 7.63
N ARG A 99 -3.63 -19.21 6.82
CA ARG A 99 -2.24 -19.46 7.21
C ARG A 99 -1.82 -18.56 8.36
N PHE A 100 -2.12 -17.26 8.32
CA PHE A 100 -1.80 -16.34 9.41
C PHE A 100 -2.54 -16.71 10.70
N LYS A 101 -3.86 -16.99 10.64
CA LYS A 101 -4.63 -17.44 11.81
C LYS A 101 -4.04 -18.69 12.46
N ARG A 102 -3.62 -19.68 11.66
CA ARG A 102 -2.97 -20.89 12.20
C ARG A 102 -1.65 -20.56 12.89
N GLN A 103 -0.83 -19.68 12.30
CA GLN A 103 0.43 -19.24 12.91
C GLN A 103 0.19 -18.57 14.27
N GLN A 104 -0.81 -17.68 14.35
CA GLN A 104 -1.22 -17.05 15.61
C GLN A 104 -1.59 -18.08 16.69
N GLN A 105 -2.41 -19.07 16.35
CA GLN A 105 -2.84 -20.11 17.28
C GLN A 105 -1.67 -20.99 17.76
N THR A 106 -0.67 -21.25 16.91
CA THR A 106 0.51 -22.04 17.29
C THR A 106 1.52 -21.29 18.13
N GLU A 107 1.59 -19.96 18.02
CA GLU A 107 2.49 -19.14 18.85
C GLU A 107 1.95 -18.93 20.28
N GLY A 108 0.69 -19.31 20.53
CA GLY A 108 0.02 -19.17 21.82
C GLY A 108 -0.42 -17.73 22.10
N ASP A 109 -1.49 -17.55 22.87
CA ASP A 109 -2.00 -16.24 23.34
C ASP A 109 -1.06 -15.58 24.37
N ASP A 110 0.25 -15.80 24.26
CA ASP A 110 1.23 -15.04 25.04
C ASP A 110 1.35 -13.65 24.42
N ASP A 111 0.44 -12.78 24.84
CA ASP A 111 0.35 -11.36 24.46
C ASP A 111 1.66 -10.59 24.72
N SER A 112 2.60 -11.18 25.49
CA SER A 112 3.93 -10.63 25.74
C SER A 112 4.96 -10.92 24.63
N SER A 113 4.64 -11.77 23.65
CA SER A 113 5.53 -12.07 22.53
C SER A 113 5.69 -10.86 21.59
N PRO A 114 6.92 -10.47 21.20
CA PRO A 114 7.14 -9.40 20.23
C PRO A 114 6.41 -9.61 18.89
N SER A 115 6.12 -10.87 18.54
CA SER A 115 5.40 -11.24 17.32
C SER A 115 3.94 -10.79 17.33
N SER A 116 3.29 -10.77 18.51
CA SER A 116 1.86 -10.44 18.63
C SER A 116 1.58 -9.01 18.15
N GLN A 117 2.52 -8.10 18.40
CA GLN A 117 2.46 -6.69 18.01
C GLN A 117 2.60 -6.46 16.51
N LEU A 118 3.13 -7.44 15.77
CA LEU A 118 3.29 -7.37 14.31
C LEU A 118 2.02 -7.76 13.55
N LEU A 119 1.04 -8.33 14.26
CA LEU A 119 -0.20 -8.80 13.66
C LEU A 119 -1.23 -7.66 13.58
N PRO A 120 -1.98 -7.55 12.47
CA PRO A 120 -3.05 -6.57 12.39
C PRO A 120 -4.23 -6.98 13.27
N THR A 121 -4.76 -6.01 14.02
CA THR A 121 -5.99 -6.18 14.81
C THR A 121 -7.24 -5.82 14.01
N SER A 122 -7.08 -5.07 12.91
CA SER A 122 -8.17 -4.73 12.00
C SER A 122 -7.74 -4.87 10.54
N VAL A 123 -8.62 -5.44 9.71
CA VAL A 123 -8.38 -5.63 8.28
C VAL A 123 -9.58 -5.17 7.49
N GLU A 124 -9.37 -4.25 6.55
CA GLU A 124 -10.38 -3.85 5.58
C GLU A 124 -10.16 -4.56 4.26
N SER A 125 -11.25 -4.85 3.54
CA SER A 125 -11.21 -5.45 2.22
C SER A 125 -11.70 -4.45 1.18
N GLY A 126 -10.96 -4.36 0.08
CA GLY A 126 -11.33 -3.52 -1.06
C GLY A 126 -11.34 -4.31 -2.34
N SER A 127 -12.09 -3.82 -3.32
CA SER A 127 -12.03 -4.34 -4.67
C SER A 127 -12.38 -3.26 -5.69
N ARG A 128 -11.85 -3.42 -6.91
CA ARG A 128 -12.25 -2.65 -8.08
C ARG A 128 -12.12 -3.49 -9.32
N THR A 129 -12.93 -3.18 -10.32
CA THR A 129 -12.74 -3.71 -11.66
C THR A 129 -11.76 -2.82 -12.40
N ASN A 130 -10.73 -3.40 -13.01
CA ASN A 130 -9.84 -2.67 -13.89
C ASN A 130 -10.61 -2.32 -15.18
N GLU A 131 -10.70 -1.04 -15.51
CA GLU A 131 -11.45 -0.56 -16.66
C GLU A 131 -10.85 -1.01 -18.00
N ALA A 132 -9.54 -1.24 -18.04
CA ALA A 132 -8.83 -1.61 -19.26
C ALA A 132 -9.11 -3.06 -19.72
N ASP A 133 -9.26 -4.00 -18.78
CA ASP A 133 -9.35 -5.44 -19.09
C ASP A 133 -10.53 -6.16 -18.38
N GLY A 134 -11.31 -5.45 -17.56
CA GLY A 134 -12.45 -6.01 -16.84
C GLY A 134 -12.06 -6.93 -15.68
N ARG A 135 -10.77 -7.07 -15.35
CA ARG A 135 -10.31 -7.95 -14.28
C ARG A 135 -10.71 -7.39 -12.92
N LEU A 136 -11.28 -8.23 -12.06
CA LEU A 136 -11.48 -7.90 -10.65
C LEU A 136 -10.13 -7.92 -9.93
N ILE A 137 -9.79 -6.80 -9.31
CA ILE A 137 -8.67 -6.67 -8.38
C ILE A 137 -9.28 -6.58 -6.98
N SER A 138 -8.76 -7.40 -6.07
CA SER A 138 -9.18 -7.40 -4.66
C SER A 138 -7.96 -7.33 -3.77
N TRP A 139 -8.08 -6.60 -2.67
CA TRP A 139 -7.00 -6.39 -1.72
C TRP A 139 -7.53 -6.41 -0.29
N ARG A 140 -6.61 -6.56 0.66
CA ARG A 140 -6.86 -6.41 2.08
C ARG A 140 -5.78 -5.52 2.67
N ILE A 141 -6.15 -4.66 3.61
CA ILE A 141 -5.24 -3.71 4.26
C ILE A 141 -5.35 -3.81 5.78
N ALA A 142 -4.20 -3.84 6.45
CA ALA A 142 -4.05 -3.86 7.90
C ALA A 142 -4.19 -2.45 8.49
N VAL A 143 -5.42 -1.94 8.57
CA VAL A 143 -5.67 -0.49 8.79
C VAL A 143 -5.03 0.07 10.06
N ASP A 144 -5.00 -0.71 11.14
CA ASP A 144 -4.43 -0.31 12.43
C ASP A 144 -2.90 -0.16 12.43
N LYS A 145 -2.22 -0.64 11.38
CA LYS A 145 -0.78 -0.53 11.19
C LYS A 145 -0.39 0.55 10.17
N HIS A 146 -1.37 1.27 9.62
CA HIS A 146 -1.18 2.31 8.61
C HIS A 146 -1.61 3.71 9.07
N SER A 147 -2.15 3.83 10.28
CA SER A 147 -2.36 5.11 10.96
C SER A 147 -1.04 5.62 11.53
N VAL A 148 -0.77 6.92 11.34
CA VAL A 148 0.34 7.59 12.01
C VAL A 148 -0.14 7.94 13.41
N PRO A 149 0.58 7.60 14.48
CA PRO A 149 0.27 8.14 15.79
C PRO A 149 0.32 9.67 15.70
N SER A 150 -0.75 10.34 16.14
CA SER A 150 -0.67 11.78 16.41
C SER A 150 0.43 12.00 17.44
N GLU A 151 1.51 12.71 17.07
CA GLU A 151 2.55 13.15 18.02
C GLU A 151 1.98 14.08 19.10
#